data_AF-A0A7C3YGC8-F1
#
_entry.id   AF-A0A7C3YGC8-F1
#
_cell.length_a   1.000
_cell.length_b   1.000
_cell.length_c   1.000
_cell.angle_alpha   90.00
_cell.angle_beta   90.00
_cell.angle_gamma   90.00
#
_symmetry.space_group_name_H-M   'P 1'
#
loop_
_entity.id
_entity.type
_entity.pdbx_description
1 polymer ?
#
loop_
_entity_poly.entity_id
_entity_poly.type
_entity_poly.pdbx_seq_one_letter_code
_entity_poly.pdbx_strand_id
1 'polypeptide(L)'
;MNKHINIFFIILVFLFFGCTEDIPDKLDKSQLPAPPALKVVSTSVKNGQEINPEYTISVSFNNYMDIINMEISGVKGTVEIDPTGASATFKPFSKLSDGAYTLTVSGKDEYGQEVGPTSIIFYVKSGIPITKSLIAYTSNLDGDYEIYVMNTDGSNIKQLTYNFSQDTQPAWSPDGKYIAFSSDRDGSYMWNSDIFVMRSDGTGIVNLTKTIGINEYSAFWSLDSKKIGFLSDASGSEDYYVMNIDGTGVRLMQDFEFLDFAWPGVFGDYYIYEELNGNYDIFIDLFANPKGGVNLTKHSANDRYPTWSPDGRKIAFVSDRDFNNEIYIMNFDGSNQTRITYNNADDNHPNWSPF
;
A
#
# COMPACT_ATOMS: atom_id res chain seq x y z
N MET A 1 7.38 -43.44 -2.60
CA MET A 1 7.90 -43.42 -1.22
C MET A 1 8.31 -41.98 -0.95
N ASN A 2 7.33 -41.15 -0.61
CA ASN A 2 7.49 -39.70 -0.47
C ASN A 2 7.84 -39.40 0.99
N LYS A 3 8.93 -38.64 1.19
CA LYS A 3 9.35 -38.19 2.50
C LYS A 3 8.49 -36.98 2.89
N HIS A 4 7.67 -37.17 3.91
CA HIS A 4 6.99 -36.08 4.62
C HIS A 4 8.04 -35.28 5.40
N ILE A 5 8.05 -33.96 5.23
CA ILE A 5 8.72 -33.03 6.15
C ILE A 5 7.74 -32.83 7.30
N ASN A 6 7.99 -33.51 8.42
CA ASN A 6 7.36 -33.19 9.70
C ASN A 6 8.12 -32.00 10.29
N ILE A 7 7.45 -30.87 10.46
CA ILE A 7 7.97 -29.76 11.26
C ILE A 7 7.82 -30.16 12.73
N PHE A 8 8.94 -30.55 13.36
CA PHE A 8 9.03 -30.72 14.80
C PHE A 8 9.21 -29.35 15.46
N PHE A 9 8.34 -29.00 16.41
CA PHE A 9 8.63 -27.97 17.41
C PHE A 9 9.78 -28.48 18.30
N ILE A 10 10.98 -27.93 18.11
CA ILE A 10 12.06 -28.05 19.09
C ILE A 10 12.13 -26.71 19.82
N ILE A 11 11.67 -26.68 21.06
CA ILE A 11 11.97 -25.60 21.99
C ILE A 11 13.43 -25.79 22.42
N LEU A 12 14.33 -25.01 21.81
CA LEU A 12 15.70 -24.89 22.28
C LEU A 12 15.77 -23.68 23.21
N VAL A 13 15.67 -23.92 24.52
CA VAL A 13 15.96 -22.90 25.54
C VAL A 13 17.46 -22.64 25.52
N PHE A 14 17.89 -21.57 24.84
CA PHE A 14 19.21 -21.01 25.08
C PHE A 14 19.12 -20.04 26.26
N LEU A 15 19.69 -20.46 27.40
CA LEU A 15 20.07 -19.53 28.46
C LEU A 15 21.36 -18.83 28.02
N PHE A 16 21.25 -17.66 27.39
CA PHE A 16 22.38 -16.75 27.25
C PHE A 16 22.41 -15.83 28.46
N PHE A 17 23.40 -16.04 29.35
CA PHE A 17 23.89 -14.96 30.20
C PHE A 17 24.76 -14.05 29.32
N GLY A 18 24.17 -12.98 28.80
CA GLY A 18 24.86 -11.92 28.07
C GLY A 18 24.84 -10.64 28.89
N CYS A 19 26.03 -10.16 29.29
CA CYS A 19 26.23 -8.89 29.96
C CYS A 19 25.67 -7.72 29.13
N THR A 20 25.09 -6.76 29.85
CA THR A 20 24.80 -5.41 29.36
C THR A 20 26.11 -4.71 29.01
N GLU A 21 26.50 -4.70 27.73
CA GLU A 21 27.43 -3.70 27.21
C GLU A 21 26.63 -2.76 26.32
N ASP A 22 26.47 -1.52 26.82
CA ASP A 22 26.10 -0.28 26.16
C ASP A 22 25.61 -0.42 24.71
N ILE A 23 24.29 -0.54 24.54
CA ILE A 23 23.64 -0.26 23.25
C ILE A 23 23.81 1.24 23.03
N PRO A 24 24.50 1.70 21.97
CA PRO A 24 24.65 3.13 21.73
C PRO A 24 23.27 3.73 21.46
N ASP A 25 22.85 4.64 22.34
CA ASP A 25 21.70 5.50 22.13
C ASP A 25 21.92 6.31 20.86
N LYS A 26 21.04 6.07 19.87
CA LYS A 26 21.00 6.66 18.53
C LYS A 26 22.12 6.21 17.59
N LEU A 27 21.72 5.78 16.40
CA LEU A 27 22.58 5.75 15.22
C LEU A 27 23.27 7.11 15.08
N ASP A 28 24.59 7.11 15.20
CA ASP A 28 25.42 8.26 14.90
C ASP A 28 25.27 8.58 13.40
N LYS A 29 24.66 9.73 13.07
CA LYS A 29 24.47 10.19 11.68
C LYS A 29 25.79 10.27 10.91
N SER A 30 26.95 10.34 11.59
CA SER A 30 28.26 10.33 10.95
C SER A 30 28.71 8.95 10.46
N GLN A 31 28.02 7.89 10.87
CA GLN A 31 28.23 6.51 10.37
C GLN A 31 27.25 6.09 9.27
N LEU A 32 26.27 6.94 8.95
CA LEU A 32 25.40 6.71 7.79
C LEU A 32 26.20 7.01 6.50
N PRO A 33 26.03 6.22 5.43
CA PRO A 33 26.58 6.58 4.13
C PRO A 33 26.11 7.98 3.73
N ALA A 34 26.93 8.70 2.96
CA ALA A 34 26.55 10.01 2.44
C ALA A 34 25.14 9.93 1.81
N PRO A 35 24.22 10.86 2.12
CA PRO A 35 22.86 10.79 1.62
C PRO A 35 22.91 10.71 0.08
N PRO A 36 22.09 9.84 -0.54
CA PRO A 36 22.06 9.71 -1.98
C PRO A 36 21.77 11.07 -2.62
N ALA A 37 22.34 11.32 -3.80
CA ALA A 37 22.09 12.56 -4.52
C ALA A 37 20.59 12.85 -4.61
N LEU A 38 20.21 14.06 -4.20
CA LEU A 38 18.83 14.48 -4.17
C LEU A 38 18.21 14.50 -5.57
N LYS A 39 17.01 13.91 -5.71
CA LYS A 39 16.26 13.84 -6.96
C LYS A 39 14.75 13.83 -6.72
N VAL A 40 14.02 14.35 -7.70
CA VAL A 40 12.58 14.11 -7.85
C VAL A 40 12.39 12.65 -8.25
N VAL A 41 11.52 11.93 -7.54
CA VAL A 41 11.28 10.49 -7.78
C VAL A 41 9.94 10.22 -8.45
N SER A 42 8.93 10.99 -8.11
CA SER A 42 7.65 10.93 -8.81
C SER A 42 6.99 12.29 -8.88
N THR A 43 6.18 12.47 -9.92
CA THR A 43 5.32 13.62 -10.14
C THR A 43 3.95 13.12 -10.60
N SER A 44 2.86 13.73 -10.13
CA SER A 44 1.51 13.37 -10.59
C SER A 44 1.24 13.74 -12.05
N VAL A 45 2.12 14.54 -12.66
CA VAL A 45 2.13 14.87 -14.09
C VAL A 45 3.44 14.45 -14.73
N LYS A 46 3.37 13.87 -15.93
CA LYS A 46 4.54 13.47 -16.74
C LYS A 46 4.73 14.44 -17.91
N ASN A 47 5.96 14.49 -18.43
CA ASN A 47 6.26 15.32 -19.58
C ASN A 47 5.39 14.91 -20.80
N GLY A 48 4.64 15.85 -21.34
CA GLY A 48 3.70 15.65 -22.44
C GLY A 48 2.31 15.12 -22.05
N GLN A 49 2.02 14.90 -20.76
CA GLN A 49 0.72 14.39 -20.32
C GLN A 49 -0.40 15.42 -20.50
N GLU A 50 -1.56 14.99 -21.02
CA GLU A 50 -2.78 15.79 -20.97
C GLU A 50 -3.54 15.52 -19.65
N ILE A 51 -3.95 16.58 -18.95
CA ILE A 51 -4.74 16.52 -17.70
C ILE A 51 -5.97 17.41 -17.79
N ASN A 52 -6.90 17.20 -16.86
CA ASN A 52 -8.10 18.03 -16.76
C ASN A 52 -7.82 19.37 -16.00
N PRO A 53 -8.71 20.37 -16.09
CA PRO A 53 -8.59 21.68 -15.41
C PRO A 53 -8.65 21.70 -13.87
N GLU A 54 -9.15 20.65 -13.23
CA GLU A 54 -9.25 20.47 -11.77
C GLU A 54 -8.14 19.51 -11.30
N TYR A 55 -6.92 20.03 -11.13
CA TYR A 55 -5.79 19.22 -10.70
C TYR A 55 -4.95 19.90 -9.61
N THR A 56 -4.56 19.11 -8.64
CA THR A 56 -3.45 19.40 -7.72
C THR A 56 -2.24 18.62 -8.23
N ILE A 57 -1.07 19.25 -8.18
CA ILE A 57 0.16 18.62 -8.68
C ILE A 57 1.03 18.24 -7.50
N SER A 58 1.34 16.96 -7.37
CA SER A 58 2.14 16.42 -6.27
C SER A 58 3.49 15.95 -6.79
N VAL A 59 4.52 16.13 -5.96
CA VAL A 59 5.91 15.74 -6.25
C VAL A 59 6.50 15.04 -5.03
N SER A 60 7.26 13.97 -5.23
CA SER A 60 8.00 13.27 -4.16
C SER A 60 9.51 13.31 -4.39
N PHE A 61 10.28 13.33 -3.30
CA PHE A 61 11.74 13.43 -3.28
C PHE A 61 12.36 12.23 -2.58
N ASN A 62 13.57 11.81 -2.99
CA ASN A 62 14.30 10.71 -2.33
C ASN A 62 14.98 11.11 -1.01
N ASN A 63 14.73 12.31 -0.51
CA ASN A 63 15.20 12.77 0.79
C ASN A 63 14.22 13.78 1.39
N TYR A 64 14.44 14.13 2.66
CA TYR A 64 13.69 15.16 3.35
C TYR A 64 14.09 16.56 2.93
N MET A 65 13.13 17.31 2.44
CA MET A 65 13.34 18.67 1.99
C MET A 65 13.17 19.65 3.16
N ASP A 66 14.17 20.49 3.37
CA ASP A 66 14.09 21.66 4.25
C ASP A 66 13.41 22.83 3.51
N ILE A 67 13.69 22.97 2.22
CA ILE A 67 13.11 24.01 1.35
C ILE A 67 12.59 23.38 0.07
N ILE A 68 11.33 23.65 -0.28
CA ILE A 68 10.71 23.23 -1.54
C ILE A 68 10.14 24.45 -2.26
N ASN A 69 10.52 24.62 -3.52
CA ASN A 69 9.94 25.58 -4.44
C ASN A 69 9.26 24.83 -5.59
N MET A 70 7.94 24.99 -5.70
CA MET A 70 7.14 24.48 -6.81
C MET A 70 6.38 25.63 -7.45
N GLU A 71 6.53 25.76 -8.77
CA GLU A 71 5.86 26.78 -9.56
C GLU A 71 5.26 26.19 -10.81
N ILE A 72 4.06 26.64 -11.17
CA ILE A 72 3.45 26.36 -12.48
C ILE A 72 3.41 27.67 -13.26
N SER A 73 3.92 27.65 -14.49
CA SER A 73 4.03 28.84 -15.35
C SER A 73 2.70 29.60 -15.46
N GLY A 74 2.66 30.83 -14.95
CA GLY A 74 1.49 31.73 -15.04
C GLY A 74 0.33 31.38 -14.11
N VAL A 75 0.51 30.45 -13.17
CA VAL A 75 -0.55 29.98 -12.27
C VAL A 75 -0.23 30.41 -10.84
N LYS A 76 -1.20 31.01 -10.16
CA LYS A 76 -1.12 31.29 -8.72
C LYS A 76 -1.71 30.12 -7.93
N GLY A 77 -1.07 29.77 -6.83
CA GLY A 77 -1.50 28.69 -5.95
C GLY A 77 -0.73 28.68 -4.64
N THR A 78 -1.00 27.67 -3.81
CA THR A 78 -0.25 27.35 -2.60
C THR A 78 0.57 26.10 -2.80
N VAL A 79 1.74 26.05 -2.17
CA VAL A 79 2.52 24.82 -2.00
C VAL A 79 2.29 24.33 -0.58
N GLU A 80 1.72 23.14 -0.46
CA GLU A 80 1.59 22.44 0.80
C GLU A 80 2.67 21.37 0.87
N ILE A 81 3.45 21.40 1.93
CA ILE A 81 4.53 20.44 2.16
C ILE A 81 4.01 19.37 3.10
N ASP A 82 4.23 18.11 2.76
CA ASP A 82 3.92 16.99 3.65
C ASP A 82 4.68 17.19 4.98
N PRO A 83 4.10 16.87 6.16
CA PRO A 83 4.74 17.10 7.45
C PRO A 83 6.13 16.49 7.60
N THR A 84 6.45 15.45 6.83
CA THR A 84 7.78 14.82 6.80
C THR A 84 8.77 15.53 5.88
N GLY A 85 8.32 16.39 4.96
CA GLY A 85 9.17 17.07 3.96
C GLY A 85 9.52 16.18 2.75
N ALA A 86 8.96 14.98 2.65
CA ALA A 86 9.25 14.02 1.58
C ALA A 86 8.45 14.28 0.28
N SER A 87 7.39 15.09 0.36
CA SER A 87 6.57 15.46 -0.79
C SER A 87 5.98 16.86 -0.63
N ALA A 88 5.55 17.42 -1.75
CA ALA A 88 4.83 18.68 -1.79
C ALA A 88 3.75 18.66 -2.86
N THR A 89 2.69 19.42 -2.61
CA THR A 89 1.53 19.55 -3.47
C THR A 89 1.30 21.01 -3.80
N PHE A 90 1.28 21.34 -5.09
CA PHE A 90 0.83 22.63 -5.59
C PHE A 90 -0.68 22.62 -5.82
N LYS A 91 -1.40 23.53 -5.16
CA LYS A 91 -2.85 23.74 -5.31
C LYS A 91 -3.12 25.08 -6.00
N PRO A 92 -3.55 25.08 -7.28
CA PRO A 92 -3.96 26.31 -7.96
C PRO A 92 -5.14 27.00 -7.24
N PHE A 93 -5.14 28.34 -7.19
CA PHE A 93 -6.28 29.10 -6.62
C PHE A 93 -7.53 29.08 -7.50
N SER A 94 -7.38 28.70 -8.76
CA SER A 94 -8.46 28.60 -9.74
C SER A 94 -8.17 27.48 -10.72
N LYS A 95 -9.22 26.99 -11.40
CA LYS A 95 -9.10 26.02 -12.49
C LYS A 95 -8.13 26.53 -13.55
N LEU A 96 -7.33 25.62 -14.09
CA LEU A 96 -6.42 25.92 -15.19
C LEU A 96 -7.20 26.04 -16.50
N SER A 97 -6.85 27.02 -17.34
CA SER A 97 -7.37 27.08 -18.71
C SER A 97 -6.67 26.06 -19.60
N ASP A 98 -7.31 25.67 -20.70
CA ASP A 98 -6.69 24.80 -21.70
C ASP A 98 -5.39 25.41 -22.23
N GLY A 99 -4.35 24.61 -22.36
CA GLY A 99 -3.04 25.06 -22.83
C GLY A 99 -1.86 24.28 -22.26
N ALA A 100 -0.66 24.69 -22.67
CA ALA A 100 0.58 24.12 -22.17
C ALA A 100 1.05 24.84 -20.91
N TYR A 101 1.50 24.07 -19.92
CA TYR A 101 2.04 24.57 -18.67
C TYR A 101 3.40 23.93 -18.38
N THR A 102 4.25 24.66 -17.68
CA THR A 102 5.52 24.14 -17.18
C THR A 102 5.49 24.13 -15.66
N LEU A 103 5.57 22.94 -15.07
CA LEU A 103 5.91 22.76 -13.66
C LEU A 103 7.42 22.90 -13.51
N THR A 104 7.87 23.75 -12.58
CA THR A 104 9.27 23.84 -12.17
C THR A 104 9.38 23.46 -10.70
N VAL A 105 10.27 22.52 -10.41
CA VAL A 105 10.55 22.05 -9.05
C VAL A 105 12.01 22.32 -8.73
N SER A 106 12.27 22.94 -7.57
CA SER A 106 13.60 23.06 -7.00
C SER A 106 13.55 23.04 -5.48
N GLY A 107 14.68 22.83 -4.82
CA GLY A 107 14.71 22.81 -3.36
C GLY A 107 16.03 22.36 -2.78
N LYS A 108 16.06 22.24 -1.45
CA LYS A 108 17.23 21.87 -0.66
C LYS A 108 16.83 20.91 0.47
N ASP A 109 17.62 19.87 0.71
CA ASP A 109 17.42 18.93 1.82
C ASP A 109 18.06 19.40 3.14
N GLU A 110 17.83 18.65 4.23
CA GLU A 110 18.39 18.94 5.56
C GLU A 110 19.95 18.94 5.60
N TYR A 111 20.60 18.30 4.62
CA TYR A 111 22.06 18.24 4.47
C TYR A 111 22.61 19.33 3.55
N GLY A 112 21.70 20.08 2.93
CA GLY A 112 21.99 21.14 2.00
C GLY A 112 22.26 20.73 0.55
N GLN A 113 21.91 19.50 0.16
CA GLN A 113 21.92 19.09 -1.24
C GLN A 113 20.75 19.72 -1.99
N GLU A 114 20.98 20.11 -3.24
CA GLU A 114 19.98 20.79 -4.07
C GLU A 114 19.33 19.83 -5.08
N VAL A 115 18.04 20.06 -5.37
CA VAL A 115 17.31 19.42 -6.47
C VAL A 115 16.85 20.47 -7.47
N GLY A 116 16.97 20.13 -8.75
CA GLY A 116 16.49 20.97 -9.84
C GLY A 116 17.36 22.20 -10.15
N PRO A 117 16.82 23.19 -10.89
CA PRO A 117 15.44 23.24 -11.37
C PRO A 117 15.14 22.11 -12.36
N THR A 118 14.11 21.31 -12.06
CA THR A 118 13.59 20.30 -12.97
C THR A 118 12.26 20.81 -13.53
N SER A 119 12.13 20.79 -14.85
CA SER A 119 10.94 21.27 -15.54
C SER A 119 10.18 20.13 -16.20
N ILE A 120 8.86 20.12 -16.03
CA ILE A 120 7.93 19.17 -16.65
C ILE A 120 6.90 19.98 -17.43
N ILE A 121 6.79 19.71 -18.74
CA ILE A 121 5.77 20.31 -19.58
C ILE A 121 4.55 19.38 -19.60
N PHE A 122 3.37 19.91 -19.29
CA PHE A 122 2.12 19.17 -19.37
C PHE A 122 1.05 20.04 -20.05
N TYR A 123 -0.05 19.43 -20.46
CA TYR A 123 -1.13 20.09 -21.18
C TYR A 123 -2.42 19.98 -20.39
N VAL A 124 -3.14 21.09 -20.24
CA VAL A 124 -4.49 21.10 -19.69
C VAL A 124 -5.48 21.12 -20.85
N LYS A 125 -6.50 20.28 -20.76
CA LYS A 125 -7.56 20.20 -21.77
C LYS A 125 -8.91 19.91 -21.14
N SER A 126 -9.86 20.80 -21.38
CA SER A 126 -11.23 20.69 -20.91
C SER A 126 -11.91 19.52 -21.60
N GLY A 127 -12.68 18.75 -20.82
CA GLY A 127 -13.36 17.55 -21.31
C GLY A 127 -12.54 16.25 -21.18
N ILE A 128 -11.29 16.30 -20.72
CA ILE A 128 -10.61 15.11 -20.22
C ILE A 128 -11.32 14.66 -18.92
N PRO A 129 -11.81 13.41 -18.84
CA PRO A 129 -12.39 12.89 -17.61
C PRO A 129 -11.38 12.98 -16.47
N ILE A 130 -11.83 13.41 -15.29
CA ILE A 130 -11.00 13.33 -14.10
C ILE A 130 -10.70 11.85 -13.86
N THR A 131 -9.43 11.44 -13.98
CA THR A 131 -8.97 10.18 -13.39
C THR A 131 -9.08 10.35 -11.89
N LYS A 132 -10.23 9.96 -11.34
CA LYS A 132 -10.47 10.01 -9.91
C LYS A 132 -9.76 8.81 -9.31
N SER A 133 -8.87 9.07 -8.37
CA SER A 133 -8.45 8.03 -7.44
C SER A 133 -9.69 7.64 -6.65
N LEU A 134 -10.03 6.35 -6.72
CA LEU A 134 -11.17 5.78 -6.01
C LEU A 134 -10.66 4.89 -4.88
N ILE A 135 -11.41 4.87 -3.80
CA ILE A 135 -11.26 3.90 -2.72
C ILE A 135 -12.35 2.86 -2.96
N ALA A 136 -11.97 1.57 -3.01
CA ALA A 136 -12.94 0.48 -2.86
C ALA A 136 -12.91 0.00 -1.41
N TYR A 137 -14.08 -0.28 -0.85
CA TYR A 137 -14.21 -0.70 0.54
C TYR A 137 -15.45 -1.59 0.71
N THR A 138 -15.42 -2.37 1.80
CA THR A 138 -16.57 -3.18 2.23
C THR A 138 -17.41 -2.38 3.21
N SER A 139 -18.74 -2.44 3.07
CA SER A 139 -19.67 -1.76 3.98
C SER A 139 -20.98 -2.52 4.09
N ASN A 140 -21.64 -2.43 5.24
CA ASN A 140 -22.95 -3.05 5.51
C ASN A 140 -24.09 -2.03 5.70
N LEU A 141 -23.97 -0.87 5.05
CA LEU A 141 -24.93 0.23 5.19
C LEU A 141 -26.36 -0.15 4.79
N ASP A 142 -26.53 -1.17 3.95
CA ASP A 142 -27.79 -1.67 3.42
C ASP A 142 -28.30 -2.97 4.06
N GLY A 143 -27.51 -3.59 4.94
CA GLY A 143 -27.92 -4.72 5.77
C GLY A 143 -27.01 -5.94 5.71
N ASP A 144 -26.20 -6.05 4.67
CA ASP A 144 -25.20 -7.09 4.43
C ASP A 144 -23.92 -6.51 3.83
N TYR A 145 -22.80 -7.23 3.90
CA TYR A 145 -21.53 -6.68 3.41
C TYR A 145 -21.52 -6.62 1.88
N GLU A 146 -21.32 -5.40 1.37
CA GLU A 146 -21.27 -5.11 -0.06
C GLU A 146 -20.02 -4.31 -0.41
N ILE A 147 -19.63 -4.34 -1.70
CA ILE A 147 -18.52 -3.55 -2.23
C ILE A 147 -19.00 -2.17 -2.64
N TYR A 148 -18.38 -1.15 -2.06
CA TYR A 148 -18.60 0.25 -2.37
C TYR A 148 -17.34 0.88 -2.95
N VAL A 149 -17.54 1.94 -3.73
CA VAL A 149 -16.48 2.86 -4.13
C VAL A 149 -16.83 4.29 -3.76
N MET A 150 -15.81 5.09 -3.49
CA MET A 150 -15.93 6.53 -3.29
C MET A 150 -14.70 7.25 -3.82
N ASN A 151 -14.79 8.56 -3.99
CA ASN A 151 -13.61 9.38 -4.25
C ASN A 151 -12.70 9.40 -3.02
N THR A 152 -11.42 9.71 -3.20
CA THR A 152 -10.46 9.86 -2.08
C THR A 152 -10.81 10.96 -1.08
N ASP A 153 -11.68 11.91 -1.42
CA ASP A 153 -12.22 12.92 -0.51
C ASP A 153 -13.47 12.45 0.27
N GLY A 154 -13.86 11.19 0.11
CA GLY A 154 -15.05 10.58 0.73
C GLY A 154 -16.37 10.89 0.02
N SER A 155 -16.36 11.70 -1.04
CA SER A 155 -17.57 12.01 -1.80
C SER A 155 -17.94 10.93 -2.83
N ASN A 156 -19.15 11.00 -3.38
CA ASN A 156 -19.63 10.13 -4.46
C ASN A 156 -19.59 8.63 -4.12
N ILE A 157 -20.05 8.28 -2.92
CA ILE A 157 -20.25 6.89 -2.50
C ILE A 157 -21.20 6.20 -3.49
N LYS A 158 -20.76 5.07 -4.03
CA LYS A 158 -21.50 4.22 -4.96
C LYS A 158 -21.32 2.76 -4.58
N GLN A 159 -22.43 2.06 -4.36
CA GLN A 159 -22.46 0.61 -4.23
C GLN A 159 -22.19 -0.05 -5.59
N LEU A 160 -21.42 -1.14 -5.62
CA LEU A 160 -21.10 -1.88 -6.85
C LEU A 160 -21.73 -3.26 -6.90
N THR A 161 -22.05 -3.86 -5.76
CA THR A 161 -22.65 -5.19 -5.63
C THR A 161 -23.98 -5.09 -4.86
N TYR A 162 -24.97 -5.93 -5.20
CA TYR A 162 -26.37 -5.77 -4.79
C TYR A 162 -27.09 -7.13 -4.63
N ASN A 163 -26.73 -7.89 -3.61
CA ASN A 163 -27.18 -9.24 -3.36
C ASN A 163 -27.45 -9.45 -1.85
N PHE A 164 -27.55 -10.69 -1.40
CA PHE A 164 -27.78 -11.02 0.03
C PHE A 164 -26.58 -11.76 0.64
N SER A 165 -25.49 -11.84 -0.11
CA SER A 165 -24.29 -12.60 0.23
C SER A 165 -23.21 -11.62 0.67
N GLN A 166 -22.22 -12.10 1.43
CA GLN A 166 -21.17 -11.25 1.99
C GLN A 166 -20.10 -11.00 0.93
N ASP A 167 -20.12 -9.81 0.33
CA ASP A 167 -19.08 -9.33 -0.57
C ASP A 167 -18.05 -8.49 0.20
N THR A 168 -16.82 -9.00 0.27
CA THR A 168 -15.79 -8.45 1.15
C THR A 168 -14.42 -8.36 0.48
N GLN A 169 -13.49 -7.64 1.13
CA GLN A 169 -12.07 -7.60 0.77
C GLN A 169 -11.79 -7.22 -0.70
N PRO A 170 -12.27 -6.06 -1.18
CA PRO A 170 -12.02 -5.62 -2.54
C PRO A 170 -10.55 -5.25 -2.75
N ALA A 171 -10.01 -5.61 -3.91
CA ALA A 171 -8.66 -5.26 -4.35
C ALA A 171 -8.67 -4.77 -5.79
N TRP A 172 -8.19 -3.55 -6.01
CA TRP A 172 -8.02 -2.96 -7.33
C TRP A 172 -6.90 -3.60 -8.12
N SER A 173 -7.12 -3.82 -9.43
CA SER A 173 -6.01 -4.07 -10.35
C SER A 173 -5.14 -2.81 -10.47
N PRO A 174 -3.80 -2.91 -10.59
CA PRO A 174 -2.92 -1.74 -10.71
C PRO A 174 -3.24 -0.83 -11.90
N ASP A 175 -3.84 -1.37 -12.96
CA ASP A 175 -4.32 -0.59 -14.11
C ASP A 175 -5.70 0.08 -13.91
N GLY A 176 -6.33 -0.12 -12.75
CA GLY A 176 -7.61 0.49 -12.35
C GLY A 176 -8.83 -0.03 -13.11
N LYS A 177 -8.70 -1.10 -13.89
CA LYS A 177 -9.80 -1.62 -14.73
C LYS A 177 -10.68 -2.64 -14.02
N TYR A 178 -10.15 -3.32 -13.01
CA TYR A 178 -10.82 -4.43 -12.36
C TYR A 178 -10.76 -4.31 -10.84
N ILE A 179 -11.74 -4.95 -10.19
CA ILE A 179 -11.77 -5.17 -8.75
C ILE A 179 -11.95 -6.67 -8.54
N ALA A 180 -11.01 -7.29 -7.84
CA ALA A 180 -11.18 -8.64 -7.29
C ALA A 180 -11.77 -8.53 -5.89
N PHE A 181 -12.61 -9.46 -5.47
CA PHE A 181 -13.24 -9.45 -4.15
C PHE A 181 -13.65 -10.88 -3.74
N SER A 182 -13.90 -11.08 -2.45
CA SER A 182 -14.34 -12.36 -1.90
C SER A 182 -15.85 -12.35 -1.75
N SER A 183 -16.55 -13.42 -2.13
CA SER A 183 -18.00 -13.51 -2.00
C SER A 183 -18.46 -14.93 -1.67
N ASP A 184 -19.39 -15.08 -0.73
CA ASP A 184 -20.01 -16.37 -0.40
C ASP A 184 -21.27 -16.68 -1.25
N ARG A 185 -21.54 -15.89 -2.30
CA ARG A 185 -22.78 -16.03 -3.11
C ARG A 185 -22.95 -17.37 -3.81
N ASP A 186 -21.84 -18.01 -4.20
CA ASP A 186 -21.80 -19.32 -4.84
C ASP A 186 -21.27 -20.41 -3.88
N GLY A 187 -20.97 -20.02 -2.64
CA GLY A 187 -20.40 -20.85 -1.60
C GLY A 187 -21.36 -21.94 -1.13
N SER A 188 -20.79 -23.07 -0.72
CA SER A 188 -21.58 -24.19 -0.20
C SER A 188 -22.16 -23.96 1.20
N TYR A 189 -21.57 -23.01 1.95
CA TYR A 189 -21.96 -22.60 3.28
C TYR A 189 -21.79 -21.08 3.41
N MET A 190 -22.53 -20.45 4.33
CA MET A 190 -22.27 -19.05 4.69
C MET A 190 -20.80 -18.89 5.12
N TRP A 191 -20.14 -17.81 4.69
CA TRP A 191 -18.72 -17.53 4.94
C TRP A 191 -17.71 -18.45 4.25
N ASN A 192 -18.17 -19.33 3.34
CA ASN A 192 -17.30 -20.02 2.41
C ASN A 192 -17.24 -19.19 1.13
N SER A 193 -16.18 -18.39 0.99
CA SER A 193 -16.05 -17.44 -0.11
C SER A 193 -15.32 -18.05 -1.30
N ASP A 194 -15.71 -17.60 -2.50
CA ASP A 194 -14.92 -17.73 -3.72
C ASP A 194 -14.31 -16.35 -4.08
N ILE A 195 -13.31 -16.34 -4.97
CA ILE A 195 -12.76 -15.13 -5.57
C ILE A 195 -13.58 -14.74 -6.80
N PHE A 196 -14.13 -13.53 -6.75
CA PHE A 196 -14.82 -12.87 -7.85
C PHE A 196 -13.98 -11.75 -8.44
N VAL A 197 -14.27 -11.42 -9.71
CA VAL A 197 -13.74 -10.23 -10.37
C VAL A 197 -14.87 -9.47 -11.06
N MET A 198 -14.77 -8.15 -11.08
CA MET A 198 -15.65 -7.27 -11.84
C MET A 198 -14.88 -6.14 -12.50
N ARG A 199 -15.50 -5.46 -13.47
CA ARG A 199 -14.98 -4.20 -13.97
C ARG A 199 -15.10 -3.13 -12.89
N SER A 200 -14.23 -2.13 -12.97
CA SER A 200 -14.19 -1.00 -12.02
C SER A 200 -15.48 -0.18 -11.92
N ASP A 201 -16.38 -0.29 -12.90
CA ASP A 201 -17.70 0.34 -12.88
C ASP A 201 -18.78 -0.50 -12.17
N GLY A 202 -18.46 -1.70 -11.72
CA GLY A 202 -19.35 -2.68 -11.09
C GLY A 202 -19.96 -3.71 -12.06
N THR A 203 -19.68 -3.61 -13.37
CA THR A 203 -20.28 -4.50 -14.37
C THR A 203 -19.43 -5.75 -14.61
N GLY A 204 -20.06 -6.78 -15.19
CA GLY A 204 -19.34 -7.97 -15.64
C GLY A 204 -18.73 -8.78 -14.52
N ILE A 205 -19.46 -8.93 -13.40
CA ILE A 205 -19.07 -9.77 -12.27
C ILE A 205 -18.96 -11.23 -12.74
N VAL A 206 -17.83 -11.87 -12.44
CA VAL A 206 -17.55 -13.28 -12.74
C VAL A 206 -16.95 -13.95 -11.52
N ASN A 207 -17.46 -15.13 -11.17
CA ASN A 207 -16.85 -16.01 -10.19
C ASN A 207 -15.65 -16.77 -10.80
N LEU A 208 -14.45 -16.61 -10.26
CA LEU A 208 -13.21 -17.20 -10.76
C LEU A 208 -12.85 -18.52 -10.07
N THR A 209 -13.15 -18.67 -8.79
CA THR A 209 -12.97 -19.94 -8.06
C THR A 209 -14.34 -20.55 -7.76
N LYS A 210 -14.50 -21.87 -7.88
CA LYS A 210 -15.82 -22.53 -7.77
C LYS A 210 -15.70 -23.84 -7.03
N THR A 211 -14.74 -23.91 -6.13
CA THR A 211 -14.33 -25.19 -5.56
C THR A 211 -15.19 -25.45 -4.34
N ILE A 212 -16.07 -26.46 -4.45
CA ILE A 212 -17.05 -26.76 -3.40
C ILE A 212 -16.35 -27.01 -2.06
N GLY A 213 -16.71 -26.22 -1.05
CA GLY A 213 -16.26 -26.39 0.33
C GLY A 213 -14.83 -25.92 0.59
N ILE A 214 -14.23 -25.21 -0.36
CA ILE A 214 -12.94 -24.52 -0.21
C ILE A 214 -13.24 -23.05 0.06
N ASN A 215 -12.53 -22.46 1.01
CA ASN A 215 -12.62 -21.05 1.31
C ASN A 215 -11.48 -20.30 0.63
N GLU A 216 -11.80 -19.35 -0.24
CA GLU A 216 -10.85 -18.55 -1.00
C GLU A 216 -11.14 -17.07 -0.81
N TYR A 217 -10.14 -16.32 -0.35
CA TYR A 217 -10.33 -14.93 0.07
C TYR A 217 -9.04 -14.09 -0.04
N SER A 218 -9.13 -12.79 0.27
CA SER A 218 -8.01 -11.83 0.28
C SER A 218 -7.23 -11.79 -1.03
N ALA A 219 -7.94 -11.52 -2.13
CA ALA A 219 -7.34 -11.36 -3.43
C ALA A 219 -6.38 -10.15 -3.49
N PHE A 220 -5.28 -10.29 -4.22
CA PHE A 220 -4.34 -9.23 -4.55
C PHE A 220 -3.78 -9.42 -5.97
N TRP A 221 -3.28 -8.35 -6.58
CA TRP A 221 -2.98 -8.33 -8.00
C TRP A 221 -1.49 -8.33 -8.31
N SER A 222 -1.10 -8.98 -9.42
CA SER A 222 0.23 -8.76 -9.99
C SER A 222 0.40 -7.31 -10.44
N LEU A 223 1.60 -6.76 -10.33
CA LEU A 223 1.92 -5.38 -10.72
C LEU A 223 1.58 -5.08 -12.18
N ASP A 224 1.63 -6.10 -13.04
CA ASP A 224 1.26 -6.01 -14.46
C ASP A 224 -0.24 -6.22 -14.75
N SER A 225 -1.06 -6.40 -13.70
CA SER A 225 -2.52 -6.61 -13.76
C SER A 225 -2.98 -7.87 -14.50
N LYS A 226 -2.14 -8.91 -14.62
CA LYS A 226 -2.49 -10.14 -15.36
C LYS A 226 -2.79 -11.36 -14.50
N LYS A 227 -2.33 -11.37 -13.25
CA LYS A 227 -2.55 -12.47 -12.31
C LYS A 227 -3.20 -11.95 -11.03
N ILE A 228 -3.88 -12.86 -10.35
CA ILE A 228 -4.50 -12.66 -9.04
C ILE A 228 -3.89 -13.69 -8.09
N GLY A 229 -3.33 -13.21 -6.98
CA GLY A 229 -2.95 -14.03 -5.83
C GLY A 229 -4.08 -14.00 -4.80
N PHE A 230 -4.25 -15.06 -4.02
CA PHE A 230 -5.31 -15.18 -3.01
C PHE A 230 -4.95 -16.26 -1.98
N LEU A 231 -5.61 -16.21 -0.81
CA LEU A 231 -5.53 -17.27 0.19
C LEU A 231 -6.57 -18.35 -0.13
N SER A 232 -6.20 -19.62 0.05
CA SER A 232 -7.10 -20.76 -0.12
C SER A 232 -6.76 -21.86 0.88
N ASP A 233 -7.78 -22.54 1.41
CA ASP A 233 -7.63 -23.72 2.27
C ASP A 233 -7.60 -25.05 1.49
N ALA A 234 -7.48 -25.01 0.15
CA ALA A 234 -7.53 -26.18 -0.74
C ALA A 234 -6.44 -27.23 -0.47
N SER A 235 -5.33 -26.87 0.19
CA SER A 235 -4.25 -27.79 0.58
C SER A 235 -4.52 -28.50 1.92
N GLY A 236 -5.60 -28.16 2.62
CA GLY A 236 -5.91 -28.59 3.99
C GLY A 236 -5.44 -27.61 5.07
N SER A 237 -4.74 -26.55 4.69
CA SER A 237 -4.39 -25.37 5.48
C SER A 237 -4.45 -24.13 4.60
N GLU A 238 -4.48 -22.94 5.19
CA GLU A 238 -4.43 -21.70 4.41
C GLU A 238 -3.07 -21.53 3.74
N ASP A 239 -3.05 -21.51 2.41
CA ASP A 239 -1.87 -21.29 1.59
C ASP A 239 -2.16 -20.23 0.52
N TYR A 240 -1.10 -19.61 0.01
CA TYR A 240 -1.21 -18.66 -1.10
C TYR A 240 -1.28 -19.39 -2.45
N TYR A 241 -2.29 -19.05 -3.23
CA TYR A 241 -2.50 -19.51 -4.59
C TYR A 241 -2.41 -18.35 -5.57
N VAL A 242 -2.16 -18.69 -6.83
CA VAL A 242 -2.11 -17.75 -7.95
C VAL A 242 -2.90 -18.29 -9.12
N MET A 243 -3.58 -17.38 -9.82
CA MET A 243 -4.29 -17.66 -11.08
C MET A 243 -4.12 -16.53 -12.09
N ASN A 244 -4.42 -16.81 -13.36
CA ASN A 244 -4.60 -15.77 -14.37
C ASN A 244 -5.90 -14.99 -14.11
N ILE A 245 -5.97 -13.75 -14.61
CA ILE A 245 -7.17 -12.90 -14.49
C ILE A 245 -8.46 -13.53 -15.04
N ASP A 246 -8.35 -14.50 -15.96
CA ASP A 246 -9.48 -15.24 -16.50
C ASP A 246 -9.90 -16.46 -15.66
N GLY A 247 -9.28 -16.66 -14.49
CA GLY A 247 -9.53 -17.79 -13.58
C GLY A 247 -8.78 -19.06 -13.95
N THR A 248 -8.01 -19.07 -15.05
CA THR A 248 -7.25 -20.26 -15.45
C THR A 248 -5.92 -20.36 -14.71
N GLY A 249 -5.34 -21.56 -14.69
CA GLY A 249 -3.97 -21.77 -14.19
C GLY A 249 -3.81 -21.68 -12.68
N VAL A 250 -4.89 -21.92 -11.92
CA VAL A 250 -4.86 -21.98 -10.45
C VAL A 250 -3.79 -22.98 -9.98
N ARG A 251 -2.86 -22.49 -9.15
CA ARG A 251 -1.83 -23.31 -8.51
C ARG A 251 -1.31 -22.64 -7.24
N LEU A 252 -0.61 -23.40 -6.40
CA LEU A 252 0.17 -22.84 -5.31
C LEU A 252 1.13 -21.77 -5.84
N MET A 253 1.19 -20.65 -5.12
CA MET A 253 2.10 -19.56 -5.39
C MET A 253 3.53 -19.99 -5.02
N GLN A 254 4.50 -19.62 -5.85
CA GLN A 254 5.91 -19.91 -5.59
C GLN A 254 6.56 -18.71 -4.94
N ASP A 255 7.53 -18.94 -4.04
CA ASP A 255 8.19 -17.88 -3.27
C ASP A 255 8.66 -16.71 -4.16
N PHE A 256 9.38 -16.97 -5.24
CA PHE A 256 9.90 -15.89 -6.10
C PHE A 256 8.80 -15.04 -6.77
N GLU A 257 7.56 -15.54 -6.87
CA GLU A 257 6.48 -14.79 -7.50
C GLU A 257 5.92 -13.68 -6.60
N PHE A 258 6.14 -13.68 -5.28
CA PHE A 258 5.63 -12.60 -4.40
C PHE A 258 6.14 -11.21 -4.79
N LEU A 259 7.31 -11.14 -5.43
CA LEU A 259 7.92 -9.91 -5.95
C LEU A 259 7.15 -9.31 -7.14
N ASP A 260 6.36 -10.12 -7.86
CA ASP A 260 5.58 -9.68 -9.01
C ASP A 260 4.20 -9.11 -8.62
N PHE A 261 3.87 -9.10 -7.32
CA PHE A 261 2.55 -8.71 -6.82
C PHE A 261 2.60 -7.43 -6.01
N ALA A 262 1.52 -6.65 -6.11
CA ALA A 262 1.20 -5.56 -5.19
C ALA A 262 0.75 -6.16 -3.84
N TRP A 263 1.61 -6.97 -3.24
CA TRP A 263 1.36 -7.56 -1.94
C TRP A 263 1.72 -6.52 -0.88
N PRO A 264 0.84 -6.25 0.11
CA PRO A 264 1.07 -5.20 1.11
C PRO A 264 2.41 -5.35 1.84
N GLY A 265 2.92 -6.58 1.93
CA GLY A 265 4.16 -6.92 2.61
C GLY A 265 5.43 -6.87 1.76
N VAL A 266 5.43 -6.64 0.45
CA VAL A 266 6.65 -6.70 -0.39
C VAL A 266 6.89 -5.41 -1.17
N PHE A 267 8.14 -4.93 -1.15
CA PHE A 267 8.60 -3.84 -1.99
C PHE A 267 10.05 -4.06 -2.44
N GLY A 268 10.27 -4.17 -3.75
CA GLY A 268 11.59 -4.53 -4.29
C GLY A 268 12.04 -5.89 -3.73
N ASP A 269 13.28 -5.97 -3.23
CA ASP A 269 13.83 -7.20 -2.64
C ASP A 269 13.46 -7.41 -1.16
N TYR A 270 12.66 -6.50 -0.58
CA TYR A 270 12.33 -6.50 0.84
C TYR A 270 10.91 -6.95 1.08
N TYR A 271 10.69 -7.65 2.19
CA TYR A 271 9.37 -7.89 2.72
C TYR A 271 9.27 -7.46 4.18
N ILE A 272 8.08 -7.04 4.59
CA ILE A 272 7.72 -6.68 5.95
C ILE A 272 6.75 -7.71 6.49
N TYR A 273 6.91 -8.04 7.76
CA TYR A 273 6.13 -9.06 8.43
C TYR A 273 5.98 -8.74 9.91
N GLU A 274 5.04 -9.43 10.55
CA GLU A 274 4.80 -9.31 12.00
C GLU A 274 5.42 -10.50 12.72
N GLU A 275 6.06 -10.26 13.85
CA GLU A 275 6.59 -11.33 14.70
C GLU A 275 6.15 -11.14 16.15
N LEU A 276 5.71 -12.23 16.79
CA LEU A 276 5.32 -12.23 18.20
C LEU A 276 6.52 -12.56 19.08
N ASN A 277 7.14 -11.54 19.68
CA ASN A 277 8.26 -11.67 20.61
C ASN A 277 7.98 -10.93 21.93
N GLY A 278 6.88 -11.32 22.59
CA GLY A 278 6.32 -10.66 23.77
C GLY A 278 5.06 -9.87 23.40
N ASN A 279 5.22 -8.92 22.48
CA ASN A 279 4.17 -8.22 21.73
C ASN A 279 4.39 -8.45 20.22
N TYR A 280 3.40 -8.10 19.40
CA TYR A 280 3.59 -8.08 17.95
C TYR A 280 4.42 -6.84 17.57
N ASP A 281 5.49 -7.08 16.82
CA ASP A 281 6.34 -6.03 16.25
C ASP A 281 6.48 -6.24 14.73
N ILE A 282 6.79 -5.17 14.01
CA ILE A 282 6.99 -5.18 12.57
C ILE A 282 8.48 -5.32 12.25
N PHE A 283 8.79 -6.30 11.43
CA PHE A 283 10.13 -6.61 10.96
C PHE A 283 10.22 -6.39 9.46
N ILE A 284 11.44 -6.12 8.99
CA ILE A 284 11.80 -6.10 7.57
C ILE A 284 12.94 -7.09 7.31
N ASP A 285 12.86 -7.87 6.24
CA ASP A 285 13.95 -8.76 5.81
C ASP A 285 14.06 -8.82 4.27
N LEU A 286 15.17 -9.39 3.80
CA LEU A 286 15.42 -9.65 2.40
C LEU A 286 14.74 -10.95 1.97
N PHE A 287 13.96 -10.87 0.89
CA PHE A 287 13.21 -12.01 0.38
C PHE A 287 14.13 -13.15 -0.10
N ALA A 288 15.18 -12.81 -0.88
CA ALA A 288 16.06 -13.80 -1.49
C ALA A 288 17.08 -14.42 -0.52
N ASN A 289 17.31 -13.81 0.65
CA ASN A 289 18.29 -14.26 1.62
C ASN A 289 17.97 -13.69 3.02
N PRO A 290 16.95 -14.23 3.71
CA PRO A 290 16.53 -13.73 5.00
C PRO A 290 17.67 -13.87 6.01
N LYS A 291 17.97 -12.78 6.73
CA LYS A 291 19.06 -12.70 7.73
C LYS A 291 18.54 -12.59 9.15
N GLY A 292 17.27 -12.92 9.38
CA GLY A 292 16.66 -12.94 10.71
C GLY A 292 15.97 -11.63 11.07
N GLY A 293 15.56 -10.85 10.07
CA GLY A 293 14.77 -9.64 10.22
C GLY A 293 15.41 -8.50 11.00
N VAL A 294 15.10 -7.26 10.62
CA VAL A 294 15.37 -6.08 11.45
C VAL A 294 14.06 -5.65 12.07
N ASN A 295 13.99 -5.65 13.41
CA ASN A 295 12.82 -5.13 14.12
C ASN A 295 12.73 -3.60 13.96
N LEU A 296 11.66 -3.13 13.30
CA LEU A 296 11.36 -1.73 13.03
C LEU A 296 10.57 -1.06 14.17
N THR A 297 9.78 -1.81 14.94
CA THR A 297 8.98 -1.29 16.04
C THR A 297 9.40 -1.96 17.35
N LYS A 298 9.84 -1.18 18.34
CA LYS A 298 10.36 -1.74 19.61
C LYS A 298 9.58 -1.18 20.79
N HIS A 299 8.27 -1.12 20.64
CA HIS A 299 7.38 -0.61 21.67
C HIS A 299 6.73 -1.78 22.41
N SER A 300 6.25 -1.57 23.64
CA SER A 300 5.51 -2.60 24.38
C SER A 300 4.08 -2.86 23.86
N ALA A 301 3.72 -2.23 22.74
CA ALA A 301 2.39 -2.24 22.14
C ALA A 301 2.34 -3.27 21.00
N ASN A 302 1.16 -3.72 20.61
CA ASN A 302 1.04 -4.54 19.41
C ASN A 302 1.06 -3.65 18.17
N ASP A 303 2.03 -3.88 17.31
CA ASP A 303 2.17 -3.26 16.00
C ASP A 303 1.87 -4.31 14.91
N ARG A 304 0.85 -4.06 14.08
CA ARG A 304 0.28 -5.04 13.15
C ARG A 304 -0.14 -4.43 11.81
N TYR A 305 -0.47 -5.30 10.86
CA TYR A 305 -0.96 -5.02 9.51
C TYR A 305 -0.09 -4.00 8.75
N PRO A 306 1.23 -4.25 8.63
CA PRO A 306 2.11 -3.32 7.96
C PRO A 306 1.86 -3.32 6.44
N THR A 307 1.91 -2.14 5.82
CA THR A 307 1.77 -1.99 4.37
C THR A 307 2.75 -0.96 3.82
N TRP A 308 3.37 -1.30 2.70
CA TRP A 308 4.29 -0.41 1.98
C TRP A 308 3.57 0.72 1.24
N SER A 309 4.16 1.92 1.29
CA SER A 309 3.82 2.97 0.33
C SER A 309 4.23 2.54 -1.09
N PRO A 310 3.54 3.00 -2.15
CA PRO A 310 3.85 2.59 -3.54
C PRO A 310 5.26 2.97 -4.00
N ASP A 311 5.91 3.92 -3.34
CA ASP A 311 7.28 4.33 -3.58
C ASP A 311 8.31 3.64 -2.66
N GLY A 312 7.86 2.76 -1.76
CA GLY A 312 8.69 1.97 -0.86
C GLY A 312 9.41 2.78 0.21
N ARG A 313 8.95 4.01 0.50
CA ARG A 313 9.61 4.88 1.49
C ARG A 313 9.01 4.80 2.86
N LYS A 314 7.72 4.50 2.94
CA LYS A 314 6.96 4.49 4.18
C LYS A 314 6.28 3.17 4.37
N ILE A 315 6.07 2.86 5.64
CA ILE A 315 5.25 1.75 6.09
C ILE A 315 4.13 2.36 6.91
N ALA A 316 2.88 2.05 6.56
CA ALA A 316 1.73 2.31 7.43
C ALA A 316 1.43 1.04 8.22
N PHE A 317 1.02 1.18 9.48
CA PHE A 317 0.73 0.05 10.36
C PHE A 317 -0.29 0.44 11.43
N VAL A 318 -0.89 -0.56 12.04
CA VAL A 318 -1.80 -0.42 13.19
C VAL A 318 -0.99 -0.54 14.47
N SER A 319 -1.28 0.31 15.46
CA SER A 319 -0.64 0.27 16.77
C SER A 319 -1.65 0.48 17.90
N ASP A 320 -1.55 -0.27 18.99
CA ASP A 320 -2.40 -0.12 20.19
C ASP A 320 -1.76 0.76 21.29
N ARG A 321 -0.71 1.53 20.93
CA ARG A 321 0.05 2.43 21.81
C ARG A 321 -0.80 3.46 22.54
N ASP A 322 -1.96 3.80 21.98
CA ASP A 322 -2.86 4.84 22.47
C ASP A 322 -4.15 4.29 23.10
N PHE A 323 -4.12 3.04 23.57
CA PHE A 323 -5.22 2.32 24.24
C PHE A 323 -6.36 1.85 23.32
N ASN A 324 -6.33 2.23 22.04
CA ASN A 324 -7.13 1.72 20.94
C ASN A 324 -6.23 1.51 19.71
N ASN A 325 -6.71 0.77 18.73
CA ASN A 325 -5.98 0.59 17.48
C ASN A 325 -5.98 1.90 16.68
N GLU A 326 -4.81 2.35 16.29
CA GLU A 326 -4.62 3.60 15.54
C GLU A 326 -3.64 3.37 14.40
N ILE A 327 -3.81 4.12 13.30
CA ILE A 327 -2.92 4.08 12.16
C ILE A 327 -1.71 4.95 12.42
N TYR A 328 -0.55 4.33 12.32
CA TYR A 328 0.76 4.94 12.35
C TYR A 328 1.43 4.85 10.99
N ILE A 329 2.33 5.80 10.73
CA ILE A 329 3.27 5.73 9.61
C ILE A 329 4.69 5.82 10.13
N MET A 330 5.61 5.16 9.45
CA MET A 330 7.04 5.29 9.66
C MET A 330 7.78 5.27 8.34
N ASN A 331 9.06 5.63 8.39
CA ASN A 331 9.96 5.35 7.29
C ASN A 331 10.24 3.86 7.17
N PHE A 332 10.70 3.44 6.00
CA PHE A 332 11.09 2.07 5.73
C PHE A 332 12.19 1.52 6.67
N ASP A 333 12.99 2.40 7.27
CA ASP A 333 14.04 2.08 8.23
C ASP A 333 13.56 2.05 9.70
N GLY A 334 12.25 2.22 9.91
CA GLY A 334 11.62 2.23 11.23
C GLY A 334 11.65 3.58 11.95
N SER A 335 12.32 4.59 11.41
CA SER A 335 12.35 5.93 12.01
C SER A 335 11.08 6.74 11.72
N ASN A 336 10.89 7.85 12.45
CA ASN A 336 9.76 8.78 12.30
C ASN A 336 8.36 8.16 12.46
N GLN A 337 8.22 7.19 13.38
CA GLN A 337 6.94 6.61 13.77
C GLN A 337 5.98 7.71 14.29
N THR A 338 4.92 7.96 13.54
CA THR A 338 3.97 9.06 13.76
C THR A 338 2.54 8.54 13.64
N ARG A 339 1.71 8.83 14.65
CA ARG A 339 0.28 8.55 14.62
C ARG A 339 -0.43 9.45 13.61
N ILE A 340 -1.38 8.90 12.86
CA ILE A 340 -2.12 9.63 11.80
C ILE A 340 -3.62 9.73 12.10
N THR A 341 -4.22 8.70 12.69
CA THR A 341 -5.61 8.74 13.15
C THR A 341 -5.66 9.13 14.62
N TYR A 342 -6.71 9.83 15.05
CA TYR A 342 -6.85 10.33 16.42
C TYR A 342 -8.32 10.30 16.84
N ASN A 343 -8.83 9.11 17.17
CA ASN A 343 -10.21 8.99 17.63
C ASN A 343 -10.36 7.89 18.69
N ASN A 344 -11.60 7.59 19.07
CA ASN A 344 -11.89 6.63 20.14
C ASN A 344 -12.29 5.24 19.61
N ALA A 345 -12.38 5.08 18.28
CA ALA A 345 -12.66 3.81 17.63
C ALA A 345 -11.35 3.13 17.21
N ASP A 346 -11.41 1.82 16.97
CA ASP A 346 -10.27 1.07 16.46
C ASP A 346 -10.12 1.30 14.94
N ASP A 347 -9.02 1.91 14.52
CA ASP A 347 -8.64 2.05 13.13
C ASP A 347 -7.74 0.89 12.70
N ASN A 348 -8.14 0.16 11.65
CA ASN A 348 -7.48 -1.05 11.21
C ASN A 348 -7.31 -1.10 9.69
N HIS A 349 -6.47 -2.03 9.22
CA HIS A 349 -6.25 -2.32 7.79
C HIS A 349 -5.84 -1.10 6.95
N PRO A 350 -4.73 -0.41 7.29
CA PRO A 350 -4.24 0.68 6.48
C PRO A 350 -3.92 0.21 5.07
N ASN A 351 -4.19 1.05 4.07
CA ASN A 351 -3.84 0.80 2.69
C ASN A 351 -3.43 2.12 2.01
N TRP A 352 -2.41 2.07 1.16
CA TRP A 352 -1.94 3.24 0.43
C TRP A 352 -2.68 3.37 -0.91
N SER A 353 -3.01 4.61 -1.30
CA SER A 353 -3.45 4.88 -2.67
C SER A 353 -2.37 4.42 -3.66
N PRO A 354 -2.72 3.80 -4.80
CA PRO A 354 -1.77 3.60 -5.88
C PRO A 354 -1.33 4.96 -6.44
N PHE A 355 -0.01 5.11 -6.64
CA PHE A 355 0.77 6.21 -7.23
C PHE A 355 0.20 7.64 -7.26
#